data_AF-A0A0F9MJD4-F1
#
_entry.id   AF-A0A0F9MJD4-F1
#
_cell.length_a   1.000
_cell.length_b   1.000
_cell.length_c   1.000
_cell.angle_alpha   90.00
_cell.angle_beta   90.00
_cell.angle_gamma   90.00
#
_symmetry.space_group_name_H-M   'P 1'
#
loop_
_entity.id
_entity.type
_entity.pdbx_description
1 polymer ?
#
loop_
_entity_poly.entity_id
_entity_poly.type
_entity_poly.pdbx_seq_one_letter_code
_entity_poly.pdbx_strand_id
1 'polypeptide(L)'
;MTEEPTKVSIDPGLLKAFAEHLKDPENVAKLRRQASFAEFKEKYGVTHASPLKCPVCSQGGYAGGTLWTGPDQKHFICRRCLTEIEIQFTKISNEEMIMKLREASK
;
A
#
# COMPACT_ATOMS: atom_id res chain seq x y z
N MET A 1 26.51 7.90 -13.49
CA MET A 1 27.31 6.72 -13.10
C MET A 1 26.38 5.53 -13.24
N THR A 2 26.61 4.67 -14.23
CA THR A 2 25.85 3.43 -14.45
C THR A 2 26.47 2.34 -13.60
N GLU A 3 25.81 1.96 -12.50
CA GLU A 3 26.21 0.80 -11.72
C GLU A 3 25.93 -0.45 -12.57
N GLU A 4 27.00 -1.14 -12.99
CA GLU A 4 26.88 -2.42 -13.66
C GLU A 4 26.33 -3.47 -12.66
N PRO A 5 25.41 -4.35 -13.08
CA PRO A 5 24.83 -5.33 -12.18
C PRO A 5 25.91 -6.31 -11.71
N THR A 6 26.19 -6.31 -10.40
CA THR A 6 27.07 -7.29 -9.76
C THR A 6 26.53 -8.70 -10.00
N LYS A 7 27.25 -9.52 -10.78
CA LYS A 7 26.91 -10.92 -11.00
C LYS A 7 27.14 -11.69 -9.70
N VAL A 8 26.07 -11.93 -8.95
CA VAL A 8 26.09 -12.79 -7.78
C VAL A 8 26.08 -14.24 -8.25
N SER A 9 27.18 -14.96 -8.03
CA SER A 9 27.24 -16.42 -8.18
C SER A 9 26.51 -17.05 -6.98
N ILE A 10 25.27 -17.49 -7.19
CA ILE A 10 24.50 -18.17 -6.15
C ILE A 10 25.03 -19.60 -6.01
N ASP A 11 25.46 -19.96 -4.80
CA ASP A 11 25.94 -21.30 -4.49
C ASP A 11 24.89 -22.38 -4.86
N PRO A 12 25.29 -23.47 -5.54
CA PRO A 12 24.36 -24.53 -5.94
C PRO A 12 23.64 -25.21 -4.76
N GLY A 13 24.27 -25.27 -3.58
CA GLY A 13 23.67 -25.78 -2.35
C GLY A 13 22.56 -24.86 -1.83
N LEU A 14 22.77 -23.54 -1.91
CA LEU A 14 21.75 -22.53 -1.64
C LEU A 14 20.57 -22.64 -2.63
N LEU A 15 20.84 -22.81 -3.92
CA LEU A 15 19.78 -23.04 -4.92
C LEU A 15 18.97 -24.30 -4.61
N LYS A 16 19.62 -25.37 -4.17
CA LYS A 16 18.97 -26.62 -3.80
C LYS A 16 18.11 -26.48 -2.54
N ALA A 17 18.60 -25.79 -1.52
CA ALA A 17 17.84 -25.47 -0.31
C ALA A 17 16.63 -24.57 -0.62
N PHE A 18 16.79 -23.56 -1.48
CA PHE A 18 15.68 -22.74 -1.97
C PHE A 18 14.65 -23.59 -2.74
N ALA A 19 15.11 -24.49 -3.61
CA ALA A 19 14.23 -25.37 -4.37
C ALA A 19 13.44 -26.34 -3.45
N GLU A 20 14.02 -26.77 -2.33
CA GLU A 20 13.32 -27.58 -1.33
C GLU A 20 12.28 -26.76 -0.55
N HIS A 21 12.58 -25.51 -0.18
CA HIS A 21 11.60 -24.61 0.42
C HIS A 21 10.44 -24.26 -0.52
N LEU A 22 10.68 -24.26 -1.83
CA LEU A 22 9.65 -24.04 -2.85
C LEU A 22 8.76 -25.26 -3.12
N LYS A 23 9.07 -26.44 -2.56
CA LYS A 23 8.18 -27.62 -2.61
C LYS A 23 7.05 -27.55 -1.58
N ASP A 24 7.20 -26.69 -0.57
CA ASP A 24 6.17 -26.47 0.44
C ASP A 24 5.12 -25.46 -0.06
N PRO A 25 3.85 -25.87 -0.23
CA PRO A 25 2.79 -25.00 -0.71
C PRO A 25 2.53 -23.78 0.20
N GLU A 26 2.80 -23.86 1.50
CA GLU A 26 2.63 -22.73 2.41
C GLU A 26 3.69 -21.64 2.18
N ASN A 27 4.95 -22.05 1.97
CA ASN A 27 6.04 -21.13 1.65
C ASN A 27 5.83 -20.46 0.29
N VAL A 28 5.38 -21.21 -0.72
CA VAL A 28 5.03 -20.66 -2.03
C VAL A 28 3.89 -19.64 -1.91
N ALA A 29 2.85 -19.95 -1.13
CA ALA A 29 1.75 -19.02 -0.89
C ALA A 29 2.22 -17.73 -0.18
N LYS A 30 3.14 -17.84 0.77
CA LYS A 30 3.73 -16.70 1.46
C LYS A 30 4.55 -15.81 0.52
N LEU A 31 5.39 -16.41 -0.32
CA LEU A 31 6.19 -15.68 -1.32
C LEU A 31 5.30 -14.98 -2.35
N ARG A 32 4.24 -15.63 -2.84
CA ARG A 32 3.25 -15.02 -3.72
C ARG A 32 2.55 -13.83 -3.07
N ARG A 33 2.19 -13.93 -1.79
CA ARG A 33 1.61 -12.80 -1.05
C ARG A 33 2.60 -11.64 -0.93
N GLN A 34 3.87 -11.92 -0.62
CA GLN A 34 4.91 -10.90 -0.54
C GLN A 34 5.16 -10.20 -1.88
N ALA A 35 5.21 -10.96 -2.97
CA ALA A 35 5.32 -10.40 -4.32
C ALA A 35 4.14 -9.49 -4.65
N SER A 36 2.90 -9.91 -4.37
CA SER A 36 1.72 -9.06 -4.63
C SER A 36 1.68 -7.80 -3.77
N PHE A 37 2.26 -7.83 -2.57
CA PHE A 37 2.44 -6.63 -1.77
C PHE A 37 3.50 -5.69 -2.36
N ALA A 38 4.62 -6.22 -2.84
CA ALA A 38 5.67 -5.42 -3.46
C ALA A 38 5.15 -4.73 -4.73
N GLU A 39 4.47 -5.49 -5.61
CA GLU A 39 3.84 -4.97 -6.82
C GLU A 39 2.80 -3.87 -6.49
N PHE A 40 1.96 -4.08 -5.47
CA PHE A 40 1.00 -3.06 -5.02
C PHE A 40 1.69 -1.78 -4.53
N LYS A 41 2.75 -1.91 -3.74
CA LYS A 41 3.52 -0.76 -3.22
C LYS A 41 4.16 0.03 -4.33
N GLU A 42 4.80 -0.67 -5.28
CA GLU A 42 5.45 -0.06 -6.43
C GLU A 42 4.43 0.65 -7.34
N LYS A 43 3.34 -0.03 -7.68
CA LYS A 43 2.29 0.52 -8.57
C LYS A 43 1.68 1.83 -8.05
N TYR A 44 1.44 1.93 -6.74
CA TYR A 44 0.73 3.06 -6.14
C TYR A 44 1.65 4.01 -5.34
N GLY A 45 2.97 3.79 -5.35
CA GLY A 45 3.93 4.62 -4.62
C GLY A 45 3.76 4.62 -3.10
N VAL A 46 3.19 3.54 -2.53
CA VAL A 46 2.93 3.44 -1.08
C VAL A 46 3.97 2.62 -0.36
N THR A 47 4.24 2.96 0.90
CA THR A 47 5.32 2.33 1.68
C THR A 47 4.78 1.50 2.84
N HIS A 48 3.76 1.98 3.54
CA HIS A 48 3.22 1.35 4.74
C HIS A 48 1.70 1.49 4.87
N ALA A 49 1.12 0.64 5.71
CA ALA A 49 -0.30 0.70 6.06
C ALA A 49 -0.53 1.83 7.07
N SER A 50 -1.54 2.65 6.82
CA SER A 50 -2.07 3.63 7.76
C SER A 50 -3.02 2.96 8.76
N PRO A 51 -3.12 3.45 10.02
CA PRO A 51 -4.14 3.00 10.96
C PRO A 51 -5.57 3.36 10.51
N LEU A 52 -5.71 4.25 9.53
CA LEU A 52 -7.00 4.70 9.02
C LEU A 52 -7.73 3.60 8.24
N LYS A 53 -9.05 3.55 8.42
CA LYS A 53 -9.94 2.66 7.67
C LYS A 53 -10.41 3.33 6.39
N CYS A 54 -10.55 2.54 5.34
CA CYS A 54 -11.07 3.02 4.07
C CYS A 54 -12.56 3.41 4.22
N PRO A 55 -12.94 4.67 3.97
CA PRO A 55 -14.32 5.13 4.12
C PRO A 55 -15.28 4.41 3.17
N VAL A 56 -14.85 4.14 1.92
CA VAL A 56 -15.66 3.40 0.93
C VAL A 56 -15.99 1.98 1.39
N CYS A 57 -14.99 1.22 1.86
CA CYS A 57 -15.23 -0.12 2.40
C CYS A 57 -16.13 -0.08 3.65
N SER A 58 -15.90 0.88 4.55
CA SER A 58 -16.70 1.03 5.76
C SER A 58 -18.17 1.34 5.46
N GLN A 59 -18.43 2.23 4.49
CA GLN A 59 -19.80 2.56 4.05
C GLN A 59 -20.48 1.37 3.34
N GLY A 60 -19.72 0.56 2.59
CA GLY A 60 -20.22 -0.65 1.96
C GLY A 60 -20.47 -1.83 2.89
N GLY A 61 -20.37 -1.65 4.22
CA GLY A 61 -20.55 -2.73 5.21
C GLY A 61 -19.41 -3.75 5.24
N TYR A 62 -18.32 -3.48 4.53
CA TYR A 62 -17.16 -4.36 4.48
C TYR A 62 -16.21 -4.04 5.64
N ALA A 63 -16.00 -5.02 6.52
CA ALA A 63 -15.00 -4.89 7.58
C ALA A 63 -13.59 -4.67 6.98
N GLY A 64 -12.97 -3.54 7.32
CA GLY A 64 -11.51 -3.42 7.35
C GLY A 64 -10.79 -3.25 6.01
N GLY A 65 -11.23 -2.34 5.14
CA GLY A 65 -10.31 -1.80 4.13
C GLY A 65 -9.16 -1.06 4.82
N THR A 66 -7.93 -1.54 4.69
CA THR A 66 -6.73 -0.86 5.22
C THR A 66 -6.22 0.12 4.18
N LEU A 67 -6.04 1.38 4.57
CA LEU A 67 -5.42 2.39 3.73
C LEU A 67 -3.90 2.26 3.80
N TRP A 68 -3.24 2.48 2.67
CA TRP A 68 -1.80 2.49 2.52
C TRP A 68 -1.36 3.86 2.06
N THR A 69 -0.24 4.37 2.57
CA THR A 69 0.22 5.72 2.26
C THR A 69 1.69 5.75 1.84
N GLY A 70 2.01 6.75 1.02
CA GLY A 70 3.35 7.04 0.56
C GLY A 70 4.15 7.89 1.56
N PRO A 71 5.39 8.25 1.20
CA PRO A 71 6.26 9.11 2.02
C PRO A 71 5.66 10.50 2.27
N ASP A 72 4.82 10.99 1.36
CA ASP A 72 4.22 12.31 1.40
C ASP A 72 3.05 12.44 2.40
N GLN A 73 2.51 11.31 2.88
CA GLN A 73 1.31 11.20 3.72
C GLN A 73 0.08 11.93 3.17
N LYS A 74 0.07 12.24 1.87
CA LYS A 74 -1.01 12.95 1.17
C LYS A 74 -1.84 12.01 0.33
N HIS A 75 -1.22 10.95 -0.17
CA HIS A 75 -1.88 9.93 -0.97
C HIS A 75 -2.14 8.68 -0.11
N PHE A 76 -3.40 8.25 -0.07
CA PHE A 76 -3.85 7.00 0.52
C PHE A 76 -4.54 6.11 -0.52
N ILE A 77 -4.23 4.81 -0.52
CA ILE A 77 -4.89 3.82 -1.38
C ILE A 77 -5.40 2.66 -0.53
N CYS A 78 -6.65 2.26 -0.76
CA CYS A 78 -7.18 1.06 -0.13
C CYS A 78 -6.72 -0.19 -0.88
N ARG A 79 -6.03 -1.12 -0.20
CA ARG A 79 -5.63 -2.40 -0.83
C ARG A 79 -6.81 -3.29 -1.24
N ARG A 80 -7.99 -3.09 -0.65
CA ARG A 80 -9.17 -3.93 -0.90
C ARG A 80 -9.98 -3.47 -2.11
N CYS A 81 -10.38 -2.21 -2.12
CA CYS A 81 -11.23 -1.64 -3.17
C CYS A 81 -10.46 -0.79 -4.19
N LEU A 82 -9.15 -0.62 -4.00
CA LEU A 82 -8.26 0.18 -4.86
C LEU A 82 -8.66 1.64 -5.01
N THR A 83 -9.54 2.15 -4.15
CA THR A 83 -9.87 3.58 -4.10
C THR A 83 -8.66 4.38 -3.66
N GLU A 84 -8.32 5.37 -4.47
CA GLU A 84 -7.31 6.39 -4.21
C GLU A 84 -7.96 7.59 -3.52
N ILE A 85 -7.29 8.12 -2.50
CA ILE A 85 -7.76 9.24 -1.67
C ILE A 85 -6.58 10.19 -1.53
N GLU A 86 -6.74 11.40 -2.04
CA GLU A 86 -5.76 12.47 -1.88
C GLU A 86 -6.27 13.46 -0.82
N ILE A 87 -5.49 13.67 0.23
CA ILE A 87 -5.78 14.68 1.25
C ILE A 87 -5.16 16.00 0.79
N GLN A 88 -6.03 16.91 0.37
CA GLN A 88 -5.64 18.31 0.21
C GLN A 88 -5.70 19.00 1.56
N PHE A 89 -4.53 19.29 2.14
CA PHE A 89 -4.45 20.18 3.29
C PHE A 89 -4.89 21.57 2.85
N THR A 90 -6.09 21.97 3.25
CA THR A 90 -6.55 23.34 3.05
C THR A 90 -5.74 24.25 3.97
N LYS A 91 -5.18 25.34 3.42
CA LYS A 91 -4.47 26.37 4.19
C LYS A 91 -5.41 27.25 5.02
N ILE A 92 -6.69 26.90 5.08
CA ILE A 92 -7.72 27.71 5.72
C ILE A 92 -7.83 27.31 7.18
N SER A 93 -8.15 28.27 8.04
CA SER A 93 -8.36 27.98 9.46
C SER A 93 -9.57 27.07 9.65
N ASN A 94 -9.64 26.37 10.79
CA ASN A 94 -10.81 25.54 11.14
C ASN A 94 -12.12 26.34 11.08
N GLU A 95 -12.10 27.62 11.47
CA GLU A 95 -13.25 28.52 11.43
C GLU A 95 -13.73 28.76 9.99
N GLU A 96 -12.80 29.02 9.08
CA GLU A 96 -13.08 29.23 7.66
C GLU A 96 -13.58 27.94 6.99
N MET A 97 -13.07 26.77 7.41
CA MET A 97 -13.57 25.48 6.94
C MET A 97 -15.01 25.19 7.41
N ILE A 98 -15.33 25.50 8.67
CA ILE A 98 -16.69 25.35 9.22
C ILE A 98 -17.68 26.25 8.47
N MET A 99 -17.29 27.49 8.14
CA MET A 99 -18.14 28.39 7.36
C MET A 99 -18.46 27.82 5.98
N LYS A 100 -17.46 27.34 5.23
CA LYS A 100 -17.66 26.75 3.89
C LYS A 100 -18.54 25.51 3.92
N LEU A 101 -18.40 24.64 4.93
CA LEU A 101 -19.25 23.46 5.08
C LEU A 101 -20.71 23.81 5.35
N ARG A 102 -20.97 24.87 6.14
CA ARG A 102 -22.33 25.36 6.39
C ARG A 102 -22.97 25.96 5.14
N GLU A 103 -22.20 26.63 4.30
CA GLU A 103 -22.67 27.18 3.02
C GLU A 103 -23.00 26.07 2.00
N ALA A 104 -22.18 25.02 1.92
CA ALA A 104 -22.41 23.88 1.03
C ALA A 104 -23.58 22.96 1.44
N SER A 105 -24.08 23.10 2.67
CA SER A 105 -25.20 22.30 3.20
C SER A 105 -26.57 23.00 3.07
N LYS A 106 -26.62 24.17 2.43
CA LYS A 106 -27.86 24.86 2.02
C LYS A 106 -28.25 24.48 0.60
#